data_AF-A0A8S1DYL8-F1
#
_entry.id   AF-A0A8S1DYL8-F1
#
_cell.length_a   1.000
_cell.length_b   1.000
_cell.length_c   1.000
_cell.angle_alpha   90.00
_cell.angle_beta   90.00
_cell.angle_gamma   90.00
#
_symmetry.space_group_name_H-M   'P 1'
#
loop_
_entity.id
_entity.type
_entity.pdbx_description
1 polymer ?
#
loop_
_entity_poly.entity_id
_entity_poly.type
_entity_poly.pdbx_seq_one_letter_code
_entity_poly.pdbx_strand_id
1 'polypeptide(L)'
;MEWLKVTNTTDDVNVTEMVGWYNLVNAALLDHFTNQIKETDTSGVWRYLIAFKNILRSIENFGISMVYGLNFFGRGVLQPHNYLQYVRHDVLGTDLLNSSLKFALQLGEEMTRRLNSNWTDVHERRQLVLQNVRQSPSILEATTYFDLMANYVTELRTFQKEVRKEIR
;
A
#
# COMPACT_ATOMS: atom_id res chain seq x y z
N MET A 1 -46.44 -16.88 -9.98
CA MET A 1 -45.08 -17.23 -10.41
C MET A 1 -44.22 -15.99 -10.28
N GLU A 2 -43.75 -15.75 -9.04
CA GLU A 2 -42.60 -14.88 -8.76
C GLU A 2 -41.36 -15.53 -9.32
N TRP A 3 -40.47 -14.75 -9.95
CA TRP A 3 -39.01 -14.77 -9.79
C TRP A 3 -38.44 -13.68 -10.70
N LEU A 4 -38.06 -12.53 -10.15
CA LEU A 4 -36.96 -11.68 -10.65
C LEU A 4 -36.68 -10.59 -9.59
N LYS A 5 -35.99 -10.99 -8.51
CA LYS A 5 -35.13 -10.11 -7.72
C LYS A 5 -33.99 -10.94 -7.16
N VAL A 6 -32.95 -11.14 -7.97
CA VAL A 6 -31.62 -11.45 -7.42
C VAL A 6 -30.96 -10.10 -7.19
N THR A 7 -31.01 -9.64 -5.94
CA THR A 7 -30.28 -8.47 -5.45
C THR A 7 -28.80 -8.80 -5.39
N ASN A 8 -28.02 -8.08 -6.20
CA ASN A 8 -26.56 -8.13 -6.22
C ASN A 8 -26.01 -7.13 -5.18
N THR A 9 -26.09 -7.45 -3.88
CA THR A 9 -25.72 -6.51 -2.80
C THR A 9 -24.87 -7.11 -1.68
N THR A 10 -24.43 -8.36 -1.78
CA THR A 10 -23.71 -9.03 -0.68
C THR A 10 -22.19 -8.83 -0.72
N ASP A 11 -21.60 -8.64 -1.90
CA ASP A 11 -20.14 -8.59 -2.06
C ASP A 11 -19.55 -7.19 -1.77
N ASP A 12 -20.26 -6.12 -2.12
CA ASP A 12 -19.79 -4.74 -1.89
C ASP A 12 -19.83 -4.32 -0.41
N VAL A 13 -20.75 -4.90 0.37
CA VAL A 13 -20.90 -4.61 1.81
C VAL A 13 -19.75 -5.23 2.59
N ASN A 14 -19.26 -6.41 2.21
CA ASN A 14 -18.18 -7.13 2.90
C ASN A 14 -16.81 -6.46 2.67
N VAL A 15 -16.52 -6.01 1.45
CA VAL A 15 -15.25 -5.33 1.15
C VAL A 15 -15.17 -3.96 1.84
N THR A 16 -16.26 -3.20 1.82
CA THR A 16 -16.31 -1.87 2.45
C THR A 16 -16.20 -1.97 3.98
N GLU A 17 -16.86 -2.96 4.59
CA GLU A 17 -16.80 -3.21 6.03
C GLU A 17 -15.43 -3.75 6.47
N MET A 18 -14.82 -4.65 5.68
CA MET A 18 -13.45 -5.12 5.92
C MET A 18 -12.41 -3.98 5.82
N VAL A 19 -12.53 -3.10 4.82
CA VAL A 19 -11.68 -1.91 4.69
C VAL A 19 -11.91 -0.97 5.88
N GLY A 20 -13.15 -0.78 6.31
CA GLY A 20 -13.49 0.02 7.49
C GLY A 20 -12.87 -0.52 8.78
N TRP A 21 -12.96 -1.83 9.01
CA TRP A 21 -12.36 -2.48 10.17
C TRP A 21 -10.82 -2.42 10.12
N TYR A 22 -10.23 -2.67 8.95
CA TYR A 22 -8.78 -2.57 8.74
C TYR A 22 -8.27 -1.15 9.04
N ASN A 23 -9.00 -0.13 8.60
CA ASN A 23 -8.65 1.27 8.86
C ASN A 23 -8.78 1.64 10.35
N LEU A 24 -9.82 1.13 11.03
CA LEU A 24 -10.02 1.36 12.46
C LEU A 24 -8.91 0.72 13.31
N VAL A 25 -8.56 -0.54 13.00
CA VAL A 25 -7.47 -1.26 13.68
C VAL A 25 -6.12 -0.59 13.39
N ASN A 26 -5.87 -0.17 12.15
CA ASN A 26 -4.69 0.60 11.81
C ASN A 26 -4.63 1.90 12.62
N ALA A 27 -5.72 2.64 12.74
CA ALA A 27 -5.77 3.89 13.51
C ALA A 27 -5.44 3.68 15.00
N ALA A 28 -6.06 2.68 15.64
CA ALA A 28 -5.80 2.36 17.04
C ALA A 28 -4.34 1.90 17.27
N LEU A 29 -3.81 1.11 16.34
CA LEU A 29 -2.43 0.63 16.38
C LEU A 29 -1.43 1.79 16.19
N LEU A 30 -1.71 2.70 15.25
CA LEU A 30 -0.91 3.91 15.01
C LEU A 30 -0.88 4.84 16.22
N ASP A 31 -1.99 4.95 16.96
CA ASP A 31 -2.08 5.76 18.17
C ASP A 31 -1.24 5.15 19.30
N HIS A 32 -1.38 3.84 19.54
CA HIS A 32 -0.57 3.11 20.52
C HIS A 32 0.95 3.28 20.27
N PHE A 33 1.41 3.13 19.03
CA PHE A 33 2.83 3.34 18.72
C PHE A 33 3.29 4.77 18.92
N THR A 34 2.42 5.75 18.65
CA THR A 34 2.75 7.16 18.85
C THR A 34 2.99 7.46 20.33
N ASN A 35 2.24 6.80 21.22
CA ASN A 35 2.43 6.92 22.66
C ASN A 35 3.73 6.22 23.12
N GLN A 36 4.02 5.02 22.63
CA GLN A 36 5.29 4.34 22.96
C GLN A 36 6.54 5.12 22.49
N ILE A 37 6.49 5.79 21.34
CA ILE A 37 7.59 6.66 20.86
C ILE A 37 7.88 7.79 21.84
N LYS A 38 6.84 8.41 22.43
CA LYS A 38 7.01 9.52 23.38
C LYS A 38 7.69 9.07 24.68
N GLU A 39 7.58 7.79 25.03
CA GLU A 39 8.09 7.23 26.29
C GLU A 39 9.52 6.66 26.17
N THR A 40 10.06 6.48 24.95
CA THR A 40 11.36 5.82 24.72
C THR A 40 12.44 6.78 24.20
N ASP A 41 13.05 7.56 25.10
CA ASP A 41 14.07 8.57 24.74
C ASP A 41 15.53 8.05 24.76
N THR A 42 15.81 6.85 25.28
CA THR A 42 17.19 6.42 25.61
C THR A 42 17.79 5.24 24.81
N SER A 43 17.01 4.50 24.01
CA SER A 43 17.46 3.22 23.41
C SER A 43 17.54 3.18 21.87
N GLY A 44 17.13 4.24 21.17
CA GLY A 44 17.04 4.24 19.69
C GLY A 44 15.90 3.39 19.11
N VAL A 45 15.15 2.67 19.96
CA VAL A 45 13.96 1.85 19.60
C VAL A 45 12.88 2.68 18.91
N TRP A 46 12.77 3.96 19.24
CA TRP A 46 11.86 4.91 18.60
C TRP A 46 12.02 4.96 17.07
N ARG A 47 13.22 4.73 16.53
CA ARG A 47 13.46 4.70 15.07
C ARG A 47 12.75 3.51 14.41
N TYR A 48 12.77 2.36 15.06
CA TYR A 48 12.05 1.16 14.60
C TYR A 48 10.53 1.34 14.73
N LEU A 49 10.06 1.99 15.79
CA LEU A 49 8.64 2.36 15.92
C LEU A 49 8.18 3.29 14.80
N ILE A 50 8.97 4.32 14.46
CA ILE A 50 8.69 5.23 13.34
C ILE A 50 8.71 4.47 12.01
N ALA A 51 9.73 3.64 11.77
CA ALA A 51 9.81 2.83 10.56
C ALA A 51 8.61 1.89 10.43
N PHE A 52 8.24 1.17 11.50
CA PHE A 52 7.07 0.28 11.50
C PHE A 52 5.78 1.03 11.17
N LYS A 53 5.57 2.20 11.81
CA LYS A 53 4.42 3.08 11.58
C LYS A 53 4.36 3.53 10.12
N ASN A 54 5.49 3.97 9.58
CA ASN A 54 5.56 4.47 8.21
C ASN A 54 5.36 3.34 7.18
N ILE A 55 5.88 2.14 7.42
CA ILE A 55 5.64 0.97 6.56
C ILE A 55 4.16 0.60 6.55
N LEU A 56 3.48 0.58 7.71
CA LEU A 56 2.04 0.32 7.78
C LEU A 56 1.25 1.31 6.91
N ARG A 57 1.52 2.61 7.06
CA ARG A 57 0.87 3.66 6.28
C ARG A 57 1.25 3.59 4.79
N SER A 58 2.47 3.16 4.48
CA SER A 58 2.92 2.96 3.11
C SER A 58 2.14 1.84 2.43
N ILE A 59 1.96 0.71 3.10
CA ILE A 59 1.14 -0.42 2.64
C ILE A 59 -0.30 0.01 2.35
N GLU A 60 -0.92 0.77 3.27
CA GLU A 60 -2.28 1.30 3.09
C GLU A 60 -2.38 2.18 1.84
N ASN A 61 -1.45 3.11 1.68
CA ASN A 61 -1.41 4.01 0.54
C ASN A 61 -1.18 3.27 -0.79
N PHE A 62 -0.30 2.27 -0.83
CA PHE A 62 -0.13 1.43 -2.02
C PHE A 62 -1.34 0.56 -2.32
N GLY A 63 -2.05 0.08 -1.30
CA GLY A 63 -3.32 -0.63 -1.48
C GLY A 63 -4.37 0.26 -2.17
N ILE A 64 -4.49 1.53 -1.74
CA ILE A 64 -5.39 2.50 -2.35
C ILE A 64 -4.95 2.88 -3.77
N SER A 65 -3.66 3.17 -3.98
CA SER A 65 -3.15 3.53 -5.31
C SER A 65 -3.28 2.38 -6.31
N MET A 66 -3.10 1.12 -5.86
CA MET A 66 -3.33 -0.07 -6.67
C MET A 66 -4.76 -0.12 -7.25
N VAL A 67 -5.79 0.23 -6.47
CA VAL A 67 -7.19 0.25 -6.95
C VAL A 67 -7.35 1.23 -8.12
N TYR A 68 -6.73 2.41 -8.04
CA TYR A 68 -6.74 3.35 -9.16
C TYR A 68 -5.89 2.86 -10.34
N GLY A 69 -4.74 2.23 -10.10
CA GLY A 69 -3.96 1.62 -11.19
C GLY A 69 -4.72 0.52 -11.93
N LEU A 70 -5.53 -0.29 -11.22
CA LEU A 70 -6.43 -1.26 -11.86
C LEU A 70 -7.46 -0.59 -12.75
N ASN A 71 -8.02 0.53 -12.31
CA ASN A 71 -8.93 1.33 -13.12
C ASN A 71 -8.23 1.86 -14.39
N PHE A 72 -6.97 2.30 -14.27
CA PHE A 72 -6.17 2.75 -15.42
C PHE A 72 -5.97 1.65 -16.46
N PHE A 73 -5.52 0.45 -16.08
CA PHE A 73 -5.33 -0.65 -17.02
C PHE A 73 -6.65 -1.20 -17.56
N GLY A 74 -7.68 -1.29 -16.70
CA GLY A 74 -8.99 -1.80 -17.08
C GLY A 74 -9.83 -0.86 -17.95
N ARG A 75 -9.59 0.46 -17.90
CA ARG A 75 -10.34 1.47 -18.69
C ARG A 75 -9.49 2.25 -19.68
N GLY A 76 -8.17 2.10 -19.63
CA GLY A 76 -7.22 2.76 -20.52
C GLY A 76 -6.85 4.19 -20.16
N VAL A 77 -7.54 4.86 -19.23
CA VAL A 77 -7.20 6.21 -18.75
C VAL A 77 -7.90 6.52 -17.43
N LEU A 78 -7.24 7.28 -16.55
CA LEU A 78 -7.86 7.83 -15.33
C LEU A 78 -8.47 9.19 -15.59
N GLN A 79 -9.71 9.35 -15.13
CA GLN A 79 -10.37 10.66 -15.06
C GLN A 79 -9.69 11.55 -14.01
N PRO A 80 -9.77 12.89 -14.13
CA PRO A 80 -8.98 13.82 -13.31
C PRO A 80 -9.04 13.56 -11.80
N HIS A 81 -10.23 13.26 -11.26
CA HIS A 81 -10.39 12.95 -9.84
C HIS A 81 -9.63 11.67 -9.44
N ASN A 82 -9.81 10.59 -10.18
CA ASN A 82 -9.16 9.30 -9.90
C ASN A 82 -7.64 9.38 -10.09
N TYR A 83 -7.19 10.14 -11.10
CA TYR A 83 -5.78 10.41 -11.32
C TYR A 83 -5.14 11.15 -10.14
N LEU A 84 -5.81 12.19 -9.63
CA LEU A 84 -5.31 12.93 -8.47
C LEU A 84 -5.21 12.05 -7.23
N GLN A 85 -6.20 11.18 -6.99
CA GLN A 85 -6.16 10.25 -5.86
C GLN A 85 -5.04 9.22 -6.02
N TYR A 86 -4.84 8.69 -7.23
CA TYR A 86 -3.72 7.81 -7.53
C TYR A 86 -2.39 8.46 -7.16
N VAL A 87 -2.10 9.65 -7.73
CA VAL A 87 -0.84 10.37 -7.49
C VAL A 87 -0.64 10.65 -6.00
N ARG A 88 -1.68 11.12 -5.30
CA ARG A 88 -1.59 11.44 -3.87
C ARG A 88 -1.16 10.23 -3.04
N HIS A 89 -1.83 9.10 -3.23
CA HIS A 89 -1.57 7.89 -2.46
C HIS A 89 -0.26 7.23 -2.90
N ASP A 90 0.06 7.23 -4.19
CA ASP A 90 1.29 6.68 -4.72
C ASP A 90 2.55 7.40 -4.17
N VAL A 91 2.54 8.74 -4.22
CA VAL A 91 3.63 9.59 -3.69
C VAL A 91 3.75 9.42 -2.18
N LEU A 92 2.64 9.51 -1.44
CA LEU A 92 2.67 9.37 0.01
C LEU A 92 3.17 7.98 0.45
N GLY A 93 2.74 6.91 -0.24
CA GLY A 93 3.21 5.56 0.00
C GLY A 93 4.72 5.42 -0.20
N THR A 94 5.25 6.01 -1.28
CA THR A 94 6.69 6.02 -1.56
C THR A 94 7.49 6.83 -0.56
N ASP A 95 7.04 8.03 -0.19
CA ASP A 95 7.75 8.88 0.76
C ASP A 95 7.85 8.23 2.14
N LEU A 96 6.75 7.63 2.60
CA LEU A 96 6.71 6.88 3.86
C LEU A 96 7.67 5.68 3.84
N LEU A 97 7.72 4.93 2.74
CA LEU A 97 8.62 3.79 2.62
C LEU A 97 10.09 4.23 2.60
N ASN A 98 10.42 5.23 1.77
CA ASN A 98 11.77 5.79 1.69
C ASN A 98 12.24 6.34 3.03
N SER A 99 11.34 7.00 3.77
CA SER A 99 11.61 7.45 5.14
C SER A 99 11.90 6.28 6.08
N SER A 100 11.10 5.21 6.00
CA SER A 100 11.29 3.99 6.82
C SER A 100 12.65 3.34 6.59
N LEU A 101 13.08 3.22 5.32
CA LEU A 101 14.37 2.62 4.97
C LEU A 101 15.56 3.42 5.52
N LYS A 102 15.44 4.75 5.61
CA LYS A 102 16.45 5.62 6.24
C LYS A 102 16.56 5.39 7.76
N PHE A 103 15.44 5.16 8.43
CA PHE A 103 15.43 4.92 9.88
C PHE A 103 15.89 3.51 10.25
N ALA A 104 15.64 2.53 9.37
CA ALA A 104 16.00 1.14 9.57
C ALA A 104 17.27 0.74 8.79
N LEU A 105 18.26 1.63 8.61
CA LEU A 105 19.45 1.45 7.74
C LEU A 105 20.09 0.04 7.78
N GLN A 106 20.24 -0.58 8.96
CA GLN A 106 20.78 -1.95 9.09
C GLN A 106 19.88 -3.04 8.48
N LEU A 107 18.55 -2.89 8.54
CA LEU A 107 17.59 -3.74 7.83
C LEU A 107 17.34 -3.25 6.39
N GLY A 108 17.62 -1.97 6.13
CA GLY A 108 17.41 -1.28 4.88
C GLY A 108 18.23 -1.88 3.74
N GLU A 109 19.48 -2.25 3.97
CA GLU A 109 20.33 -2.85 2.92
C GLU A 109 19.86 -4.25 2.48
N GLU A 110 19.42 -5.09 3.42
CA GLU A 110 18.84 -6.40 3.11
C GLU A 110 17.51 -6.25 2.38
N MET A 111 16.69 -5.29 2.82
CA MET A 111 15.43 -4.98 2.16
C MET A 111 15.59 -4.39 0.78
N THR A 112 16.49 -3.43 0.57
CA THR A 112 16.77 -2.86 -0.74
C THR A 112 17.24 -3.95 -1.70
N ARG A 113 18.06 -4.91 -1.25
CA ARG A 113 18.44 -6.08 -2.07
C ARG A 113 17.25 -6.98 -2.41
N ARG A 114 16.42 -7.36 -1.42
CA ARG A 114 15.23 -8.20 -1.65
C ARG A 114 14.20 -7.54 -2.55
N LEU A 115 14.03 -6.24 -2.41
CA LEU A 115 13.05 -5.46 -3.16
C LEU A 115 13.52 -5.14 -4.58
N ASN A 116 14.82 -5.07 -4.86
CA ASN A 116 15.36 -4.56 -6.14
C ASN A 116 14.88 -5.31 -7.40
N SER A 117 14.69 -6.64 -7.39
CA SER A 117 14.21 -7.33 -8.60
C SER A 117 12.75 -7.01 -8.89
N ASN A 118 11.89 -7.05 -7.86
CA ASN A 118 10.45 -6.84 -8.01
C ASN A 118 10.09 -5.35 -8.10
N TRP A 119 10.94 -4.47 -7.58
CA TRP A 119 10.73 -3.01 -7.63
C TRP A 119 10.81 -2.45 -9.03
N THR A 120 11.62 -3.03 -9.91
CA THR A 120 11.80 -2.50 -11.27
C THR A 120 10.48 -2.59 -12.02
N ASP A 121 9.86 -3.78 -12.04
CA ASP A 121 8.56 -3.99 -12.69
C ASP A 121 7.45 -3.16 -12.03
N VAL A 122 7.41 -3.11 -10.69
CA VAL A 122 6.42 -2.30 -9.94
C VAL A 122 6.58 -0.81 -10.30
N HIS A 123 7.82 -0.32 -10.34
CA HIS A 123 8.12 1.06 -10.65
C HIS A 123 7.68 1.39 -12.08
N GLU A 124 8.05 0.57 -13.06
CA GLU A 124 7.66 0.77 -14.46
C GLU A 124 6.14 0.83 -14.62
N ARG A 125 5.41 -0.13 -14.03
CA ARG A 125 3.94 -0.13 -14.10
C ARG A 125 3.32 1.08 -13.42
N ARG A 126 3.85 1.51 -12.28
CA ARG A 126 3.41 2.74 -11.61
C ARG A 126 3.70 3.99 -12.45
N GLN A 127 4.85 4.06 -13.13
CA GLN A 127 5.16 5.17 -14.03
C GLN A 127 4.16 5.27 -15.18
N LEU A 128 3.69 4.15 -15.73
CA LEU A 128 2.64 4.18 -16.76
C LEU A 128 1.35 4.82 -16.24
N VAL A 129 0.92 4.47 -15.03
CA VAL A 129 -0.27 5.06 -14.40
C VAL A 129 -0.04 6.55 -14.10
N LEU A 130 1.15 6.94 -13.63
CA LEU A 130 1.52 8.34 -13.35
C LEU A 130 1.52 9.20 -14.61
N GLN A 131 1.98 8.66 -15.74
CA GLN A 131 1.92 9.34 -17.03
C GLN A 131 0.46 9.51 -17.50
N ASN A 132 -0.41 8.56 -17.15
CA ASN A 132 -1.84 8.56 -17.47
C ASN A 132 -2.13 8.80 -18.96
N VAL A 133 -1.25 8.33 -19.83
CA VAL A 133 -1.44 8.38 -21.28
C VAL A 133 -2.53 7.37 -21.64
N ARG A 134 -3.48 7.80 -22.48
CA ARG A 134 -4.57 6.93 -22.93
C ARG A 134 -4.00 5.70 -23.63
N GLN A 135 -4.42 4.52 -23.18
CA GLN A 135 -4.08 3.22 -23.75
C GLN A 135 -5.34 2.39 -24.01
N SER A 136 -5.20 1.25 -24.71
CA SER A 136 -6.30 0.31 -24.89
C SER A 136 -6.68 -0.35 -23.56
N PRO A 137 -7.97 -0.37 -23.18
CA PRO A 137 -8.43 -1.11 -22.02
C PRO A 137 -8.03 -2.58 -22.10
N SER A 138 -7.47 -3.14 -21.03
CA SER A 138 -7.05 -4.54 -20.96
C SER A 138 -7.26 -5.11 -19.56
N ILE A 139 -8.17 -6.09 -19.46
CA ILE A 139 -8.38 -6.84 -18.23
C ILE A 139 -7.12 -7.63 -17.86
N LEU A 140 -6.44 -8.19 -18.87
CA LEU A 140 -5.19 -8.93 -18.65
C LEU A 140 -4.13 -8.05 -17.99
N GLU A 141 -3.90 -6.84 -18.51
CA GLU A 141 -2.94 -5.89 -17.93
C GLU A 141 -3.35 -5.46 -16.52
N ALA A 142 -4.66 -5.30 -16.27
CA ALA A 142 -5.15 -5.00 -14.92
C ALA A 142 -4.87 -6.16 -13.95
N THR A 143 -5.13 -7.41 -14.35
CA THR A 143 -4.80 -8.59 -13.53
C THR A 143 -3.30 -8.71 -13.28
N THR A 144 -2.46 -8.54 -14.31
CA THR A 144 -1.00 -8.54 -14.15
C THR A 144 -0.54 -7.45 -13.17
N TYR A 145 -1.12 -6.26 -13.26
CA TYR A 145 -0.82 -5.17 -12.32
C TYR A 145 -1.27 -5.49 -10.90
N PHE A 146 -2.44 -6.11 -10.71
CA PHE A 146 -2.92 -6.57 -9.41
C PHE A 146 -1.94 -7.55 -8.78
N ASP A 147 -1.57 -8.61 -9.50
CA ASP A 147 -0.69 -9.67 -8.99
C ASP A 147 0.67 -9.08 -8.59
N LEU A 148 1.21 -8.19 -9.41
CA LEU A 148 2.46 -7.50 -9.15
C LEU A 148 2.40 -6.64 -7.87
N MET A 149 1.36 -5.84 -7.71
CA MET A 149 1.18 -4.97 -6.54
C MET A 149 0.83 -5.77 -5.28
N ALA A 150 0.09 -6.87 -5.39
CA ALA A 150 -0.22 -7.76 -4.27
C ALA A 150 1.04 -8.45 -3.74
N ASN A 151 1.92 -8.90 -4.64
CA ASN A 151 3.24 -9.42 -4.27
C ASN A 151 4.07 -8.33 -3.60
N TYR A 152 4.09 -7.12 -4.16
CA TYR A 152 4.81 -5.99 -3.59
C TYR A 152 4.35 -5.65 -2.16
N VAL A 153 3.04 -5.55 -1.93
CA VAL A 153 2.47 -5.32 -0.59
C VAL A 153 2.79 -6.46 0.37
N THR A 154 2.83 -7.70 -0.11
CA THR A 154 3.21 -8.87 0.70
C THR A 154 4.65 -8.77 1.18
N GLU A 155 5.58 -8.37 0.31
CA GLU A 155 6.98 -8.13 0.70
C GLU A 155 7.10 -7.00 1.74
N LEU A 156 6.35 -5.91 1.57
CA LEU A 156 6.32 -4.83 2.56
C LEU A 156 5.78 -5.29 3.93
N ARG A 157 4.79 -6.20 3.95
CA ARG A 157 4.30 -6.80 5.20
C ARG A 157 5.33 -7.72 5.85
N THR A 158 6.12 -8.45 5.07
CA THR A 158 7.24 -9.24 5.58
C THR A 158 8.26 -8.32 6.25
N PHE A 159 8.64 -7.23 5.59
CA PHE A 159 9.54 -6.23 6.17
C PHE A 159 9.00 -5.61 7.45
N GLN A 160 7.71 -5.25 7.45
CA GLN A 160 7.05 -4.70 8.62
C GLN A 160 7.18 -5.65 9.83
N LYS A 161 7.03 -6.97 9.62
CA LYS A 161 7.22 -7.98 10.67
C LYS A 161 8.66 -8.08 11.14
N GLU A 162 9.64 -7.88 10.26
CA GLU A 162 11.07 -7.85 10.63
C GLU A 162 11.38 -6.64 11.49
N VAL A 163 10.95 -5.44 11.08
CA VAL A 163 11.11 -4.21 11.90
C VAL A 163 10.45 -4.36 13.27
N ARG A 164 9.30 -5.04 13.36
CA ARG A 164 8.62 -5.30 14.64
C ARG A 164 9.48 -6.07 15.63
N LYS A 165 10.36 -6.96 15.17
CA LYS A 165 11.21 -7.78 16.06
C LYS A 165 12.24 -6.92 16.80
N GLU A 166 12.59 -5.77 16.24
CA GLU A 166 13.55 -4.82 16.82
C GLU A 166 12.91 -3.87 17.86
N ILE A 167 11.57 -3.87 17.99
CA ILE A 167 10.81 -2.92 18.83
C ILE A 167 10.70 -3.38 20.31
N ARG A 168 11.26 -4.54 20.68
CA ARG A 168 11.12 -5.23 21.98
C ARG A 168 10.66 -4.40 23.18
#